data_AF-A0AAU9SD25-F1
#
_entry.id   AF-A0AAU9SD25-F1
#
_cell.length_a   1.000
_cell.length_b   1.000
_cell.length_c   1.000
_cell.angle_alpha   90.00
_cell.angle_beta   90.00
_cell.angle_gamma   90.00
#
_symmetry.space_group_name_H-M   'P 1'
#
loop_
_entity.id
_entity.type
_entity.pdbx_description
1 polymer ?
#
loop_
_entity_poly.entity_id
_entity_poly.type
_entity_poly.pdbx_seq_one_letter_code
_entity_poly.pdbx_strand_id
1 'polypeptide(L)'
;MGFAKKNGGVHVPYYDFVQVTHTNQTTKQLQDGIDIDLVEKVCRKKEERLTQLSQQGTPVEGLPREEVDTIVLEYTPKRKGRLFGLGCLPEIYKAGCSWENSPTDREIVLEQEVAELKTRRNAKDGEFEKMKEFISRKFLEEF
;
A
#
# COMPACT_ATOMS: atom_id res chain seq x y z
N MET A 1 -11.38 -6.06 8.75
CA MET A 1 -11.40 -4.63 9.14
C MET A 1 -9.99 -4.10 9.02
N GLY A 2 -9.73 -3.22 8.04
CA GLY A 2 -8.38 -2.83 7.65
C GLY A 2 -7.70 -1.87 8.64
N PHE A 3 -6.41 -2.10 8.87
CA PHE A 3 -5.53 -1.33 9.75
C PHE A 3 -5.56 0.20 9.49
N ALA A 4 -5.89 0.61 8.26
CA ALA A 4 -6.11 2.01 7.89
C ALA A 4 -7.18 2.73 8.73
N LYS A 5 -8.18 2.01 9.27
CA LYS A 5 -9.28 2.62 10.04
C LYS A 5 -8.90 2.93 11.50
N LYS A 6 -7.86 2.30 12.05
CA LYS A 6 -7.39 2.53 13.43
C LYS A 6 -6.35 3.64 13.55
N ASN A 7 -5.57 3.90 12.50
CA ASN A 7 -4.51 4.92 12.50
C ASN A 7 -4.94 6.22 11.78
N GLY A 8 -6.24 6.52 11.73
CA GLY A 8 -6.74 7.74 11.10
C GLY A 8 -6.45 7.85 9.59
N GLY A 9 -6.26 6.73 8.89
CA GLY A 9 -5.90 6.71 7.47
C GLY A 9 -4.39 6.72 7.17
N VAL A 10 -3.53 6.81 8.19
CA VAL A 10 -2.08 6.78 8.00
C VAL A 10 -1.61 5.34 7.78
N HIS A 11 -0.81 5.12 6.72
CA HIS A 11 -0.19 3.82 6.43
C HIS A 11 0.56 3.34 7.68
N VAL A 12 0.41 2.07 8.06
CA VAL A 12 1.15 1.47 9.18
C VAL A 12 2.54 1.05 8.66
N PRO A 13 3.63 1.22 9.41
CA PRO A 13 4.92 0.64 9.03
C PRO A 13 4.77 -0.86 8.73
N TYR A 14 5.44 -1.35 7.68
CA TYR A 14 5.33 -2.75 7.29
C TYR A 14 5.85 -3.69 8.38
N TYR A 15 6.85 -3.24 9.15
CA TYR A 15 7.37 -3.96 10.31
C TYR A 15 6.26 -4.24 11.35
N ASP A 16 5.56 -3.20 11.78
CA ASP A 16 4.47 -3.32 12.77
C ASP A 16 3.31 -4.14 12.20
N PHE A 17 3.05 -4.01 10.90
CA PHE A 17 2.02 -4.78 10.22
C PHE A 17 2.32 -6.27 10.27
N VAL A 18 3.55 -6.69 9.93
CA VAL A 18 3.97 -8.09 10.00
C VAL A 18 3.91 -8.59 11.43
N GLN A 19 4.44 -7.81 12.38
CA GLN A 19 4.45 -8.20 13.79
C GLN A 19 3.03 -8.40 14.33
N VAL A 20 2.10 -7.48 14.10
CA VAL A 20 0.72 -7.58 14.60
C VAL A 20 -0.09 -8.66 13.88
N THR A 21 0.13 -8.86 12.58
CA THR A 21 -0.64 -9.82 11.79
C THR A 21 -0.24 -11.26 12.11
N HIS A 22 1.04 -11.50 12.39
CA HIS A 22 1.59 -12.84 12.61
C HIS A 22 1.77 -13.20 14.09
N THR A 23 1.56 -12.25 15.00
CA THR A 23 1.54 -12.53 16.44
C THR A 23 0.22 -13.17 16.84
N ASN A 24 0.29 -14.32 17.51
CA ASN A 24 -0.88 -14.98 18.05
C ASN A 24 -1.50 -14.14 19.19
N GLN A 25 -2.81 -13.91 19.16
CA GLN A 25 -3.51 -13.03 20.10
C GLN A 25 -3.47 -13.52 21.55
N THR A 26 -3.38 -14.82 21.77
CA THR A 26 -3.37 -15.45 23.10
C THR A 26 -1.96 -15.52 23.68
N THR A 27 -0.98 -15.96 22.89
CA THR A 27 0.40 -16.11 23.36
C THR A 27 1.23 -14.84 23.22
N LYS A 28 0.75 -13.85 22.44
CA LYS A 28 1.46 -12.61 22.08
C LYS A 28 2.85 -12.85 21.48
N GLN A 29 3.07 -14.01 20.88
CA GLN A 29 4.33 -14.39 20.23
C GLN A 29 4.11 -14.78 18.77
N LEU A 30 5.14 -14.59 17.95
CA LEU A 30 5.21 -15.12 16.59
C LEU A 30 5.39 -16.64 16.68
N GLN A 31 4.54 -17.39 15.97
CA GLN A 31 4.57 -18.86 15.98
C GLN A 31 5.19 -19.45 14.72
N ASP A 32 5.08 -18.74 13.60
CA ASP A 32 5.62 -19.17 12.33
C ASP A 32 7.12 -18.88 12.25
N GLY A 33 7.91 -19.92 11.96
CA GLY A 33 9.38 -19.79 11.88
C GLY A 33 9.86 -18.82 10.79
N ILE A 34 9.05 -18.60 9.75
CA ILE A 34 9.35 -17.62 8.69
C ILE A 34 9.22 -16.19 9.23
N ASP A 35 8.23 -15.92 10.07
CA ASP A 35 8.00 -14.58 10.63
C ASP A 35 9.03 -14.25 11.70
N ILE A 36 9.42 -15.24 12.51
CA ILE A 36 10.49 -15.09 13.50
C ILE A 36 11.81 -14.73 12.79
N ASP A 37 12.20 -15.52 11.78
CA ASP A 37 13.42 -15.27 11.00
C ASP A 37 13.38 -13.92 10.27
N LEU A 38 12.22 -13.52 9.75
CA LEU A 38 12.04 -12.21 9.11
C LEU A 38 12.24 -11.06 10.11
N VAL A 39 11.57 -11.10 11.26
CA VAL A 39 11.67 -10.05 12.29
C VAL A 39 13.09 -9.96 12.84
N GLU A 40 13.74 -11.10 13.08
CA GLU A 40 15.13 -11.13 13.54
C GLU A 40 16.10 -10.53 12.50
N LYS A 41 15.94 -10.89 11.22
CA LYS A 41 16.74 -10.32 10.13
C LYS A 41 16.55 -8.81 9.99
N VAL A 42 15.31 -8.33 10.09
CA VAL A 42 15.01 -6.89 10.02
C VAL A 42 15.60 -6.15 11.20
N CYS A 43 15.46 -6.66 12.44
CA CYS A 43 16.07 -6.07 13.63
C CYS A 43 17.59 -5.98 13.51
N ARG A 44 18.25 -7.07 13.12
CA ARG A 44 19.71 -7.08 12.94
C ARG A 44 20.17 -6.07 11.89
N LYS A 45 19.43 -5.95 10.78
CA LYS A 45 19.76 -4.99 9.71
C LYS A 45 19.51 -3.54 10.13
N LYS A 46 18.46 -3.30 10.92
CA LYS A 46 18.20 -1.99 11.52
C LYS A 46 19.36 -1.57 12.43
N GLU A 47 19.83 -2.47 13.29
CA GLU A 47 20.99 -2.22 14.17
C GLU A 47 22.29 -1.99 13.38
N GLU A 48 22.54 -2.79 12.35
CA GLU A 48 23.71 -2.63 11.48
C GLU A 48 23.73 -1.25 10.81
N ARG A 49 22.57 -0.80 10.29
CA ARG A 49 22.42 0.51 9.66
C ARG A 49 22.58 1.66 10.66
N LEU A 50 22.00 1.53 11.86
CA LEU A 50 22.21 2.52 12.93
C LEU A 50 23.69 2.61 13.33
N THR A 51 24.38 1.48 13.42
CA THR A 51 25.81 1.43 13.72
C THR A 51 26.63 2.11 12.62
N GLN A 52 26.30 1.87 11.34
CA GLN A 52 26.95 2.54 10.21
C GLN A 52 26.73 4.05 10.22
N LEU A 53 25.52 4.53 10.49
CA LEU A 53 25.21 5.97 10.55
C LEU A 53 25.94 6.64 11.72
N SER A 54 25.97 5.98 12.88
CA SER A 54 26.73 6.44 14.05
C SER A 54 28.23 6.56 13.75
N GLN A 55 28.81 5.59 13.04
CA GLN A 55 30.20 5.62 12.59
C GLN A 55 30.47 6.70 11.53
N GLN A 56 29.47 7.03 10.70
CA GLN A 56 29.54 8.13 9.72
C GLN A 56 29.37 9.51 10.37
N GLY A 57 29.25 9.59 11.70
CA GLY A 57 29.16 10.85 12.43
C GLY A 57 27.79 11.51 12.38
N THR A 58 26.76 10.78 11.93
CA THR A 58 25.37 11.22 12.02
C THR A 58 24.73 10.51 13.22
N PRO A 59 24.63 11.17 14.40
CA PRO A 59 23.92 10.57 15.53
C PRO A 59 22.43 10.56 15.19
N VAL A 60 21.94 9.40 14.76
CA VAL A 60 20.52 9.19 14.48
C VAL A 60 19.95 8.30 15.60
N GLU A 61 18.96 8.80 16.36
CA GLU A 61 18.30 8.03 17.43
C GLU A 61 17.48 6.84 16.90
N GLY A 62 17.18 6.81 15.61
CA GLY A 62 16.42 5.74 14.97
C GLY A 62 16.38 5.91 13.45
N LEU A 63 16.27 4.80 12.72
CA LEU A 63 16.08 4.87 11.27
C LEU A 63 14.73 5.53 10.95
N PRO A 64 14.67 6.39 9.93
CA PRO A 64 13.40 6.92 9.46
C PRO A 64 12.51 5.76 9.02
N ARG A 65 11.20 5.98 9.16
CA ARG A 65 10.18 4.97 8.87
C ARG A 65 10.34 4.34 7.48
N GLU A 66 10.68 5.15 6.49
CA GLU A 66 10.85 4.73 5.09
C GLU A 66 12.02 3.77 4.91
N GLU A 67 13.12 3.98 5.63
CA GLU A 67 14.26 3.06 5.63
C GLU A 67 13.91 1.73 6.28
N VAL A 68 13.15 1.76 7.38
CA VAL A 68 12.67 0.53 8.04
C VAL A 68 11.75 -0.24 7.09
N ASP A 69 10.81 0.44 6.44
CA ASP A 69 9.91 -0.16 5.46
C ASP A 69 10.70 -0.76 4.28
N THR A 70 11.76 -0.10 3.83
CA THR A 70 12.66 -0.61 2.78
C THR A 70 13.35 -1.90 3.20
N ILE A 71 13.92 -1.93 4.41
CA ILE A 71 14.57 -3.12 4.97
C ILE A 71 13.53 -4.27 5.04
N VAL A 72 12.32 -4.02 5.54
CA VAL A 72 11.28 -5.05 5.62
C VAL A 72 10.96 -5.63 4.23
N LEU A 73 10.76 -4.79 3.23
CA LEU A 73 10.43 -5.23 1.87
C LEU A 73 11.55 -6.02 1.18
N GLU A 74 12.80 -5.69 1.49
CA GLU A 74 13.99 -6.37 0.95
C GLU A 74 14.13 -7.79 1.53
N TYR A 75 13.93 -7.95 2.84
CA TYR A 75 14.13 -9.23 3.53
C TYR A 75 12.87 -10.11 3.56
N THR A 76 11.70 -9.56 3.24
CA THR A 76 10.46 -10.33 3.19
C THR A 76 10.47 -11.30 2.01
N PRO A 77 10.27 -12.61 2.24
CA PRO A 77 10.32 -13.60 1.17
C PRO A 77 9.20 -13.38 0.15
N LYS A 78 9.58 -13.44 -1.13
CA LYS A 78 8.67 -13.29 -2.28
C LYS A 78 8.29 -14.67 -2.84
N ARG A 79 7.00 -14.97 -2.94
CA ARG A 79 6.47 -16.18 -3.59
C ARG A 79 5.45 -15.80 -4.66
N LYS A 80 5.70 -16.16 -5.92
CA LYS A 80 4.82 -15.86 -7.07
C LYS A 80 4.39 -14.37 -7.14
N GLY A 81 5.32 -13.45 -6.91
CA GLY A 81 5.05 -12.01 -6.92
C GLY A 81 4.33 -11.46 -5.69
N ARG A 82 3.99 -12.30 -4.70
CA ARG A 82 3.43 -11.89 -3.41
C ARG A 82 4.53 -11.86 -2.35
N LEU A 83 4.56 -10.80 -1.57
CA LEU A 83 5.35 -10.70 -0.36
C LEU A 83 4.62 -11.41 0.77
N PHE A 84 5.36 -12.23 1.52
CA PHE A 84 4.83 -12.92 2.68
C PHE A 84 4.28 -11.91 3.71
N GLY A 85 3.08 -12.16 4.24
CA GLY A 85 2.38 -11.24 5.14
C GLY A 85 1.85 -9.95 4.49
N LEU A 86 2.47 -9.42 3.45
CA LEU A 86 2.13 -8.12 2.84
C LEU A 86 1.29 -8.21 1.56
N GLY A 87 1.18 -9.39 0.94
CA GLY A 87 0.37 -9.60 -0.26
C GLY A 87 1.03 -9.12 -1.56
N CYS A 88 0.23 -8.76 -2.55
CA CYS A 88 0.73 -8.21 -3.82
C CYS A 88 0.90 -6.70 -3.66
N LEU A 89 2.13 -6.22 -3.54
CA LEU A 89 2.40 -4.80 -3.61
C LEU A 89 2.38 -4.34 -5.09
N PRO A 90 1.78 -3.17 -5.39
CA PRO A 90 1.84 -2.54 -6.72
C PRO A 90 3.27 -2.44 -7.30
N GLU A 91 3.39 -2.31 -8.63
CA GLU A 91 4.69 -2.20 -9.32
C GLU A 91 5.58 -1.05 -8.78
N ILE A 92 4.96 -0.03 -8.20
CA ILE A 92 5.59 1.16 -7.57
C ILE A 92 6.52 0.77 -6.41
N TYR A 93 6.28 -0.37 -5.76
CA TYR A 93 7.12 -0.91 -4.67
C TYR A 93 8.13 -1.95 -5.17
N LYS A 94 8.06 -2.36 -6.45
CA LYS A 94 8.98 -3.32 -7.08
C LYS A 94 10.14 -2.64 -7.81
N ALA A 95 9.90 -1.46 -8.37
CA ALA A 95 10.96 -0.62 -8.91
C ALA A 95 11.77 -0.11 -7.72
N GLY A 96 12.97 -0.65 -7.53
CA GLY A 96 13.89 -0.13 -6.53
C GLY A 96 14.01 1.38 -6.67
N CYS A 97 14.09 2.06 -5.53
CA CYS A 97 14.90 3.26 -5.40
C CYS A 97 14.58 4.38 -6.40
N SER A 98 13.38 4.93 -6.35
CA SER A 98 13.20 6.39 -6.50
C SER A 98 11.82 6.77 -5.96
N TRP A 99 11.81 7.30 -4.74
CA TRP A 99 10.67 8.02 -4.19
C TRP A 99 10.74 9.51 -4.56
N GLU A 100 11.60 9.89 -5.52
CA GLU A 100 11.72 11.26 -6.05
C GLU A 100 10.50 11.66 -6.89
N ASN A 101 9.54 10.76 -7.14
CA ASN A 101 8.22 11.17 -7.58
C ASN A 101 7.47 11.80 -6.40
N SER A 102 7.75 13.10 -6.23
CA SER A 102 7.02 14.07 -5.42
C SER A 102 5.53 13.68 -5.29
N PRO A 103 4.93 13.83 -4.09
CA PRO A 103 3.48 13.70 -3.90
C PRO A 103 2.66 14.46 -4.97
N THR A 104 3.21 15.55 -5.51
CA THR A 104 2.60 16.41 -6.53
C THR A 104 2.44 15.71 -7.89
N ASP A 105 3.43 14.95 -8.35
CA ASP A 105 3.33 14.28 -9.66
C ASP A 105 2.31 13.14 -9.64
N ARG A 106 2.13 12.50 -8.47
CA ARG A 106 1.13 11.45 -8.27
C ARG A 106 -0.29 12.03 -8.25
N GLU A 107 -0.46 13.17 -7.61
CA GLU A 107 -1.75 13.87 -7.56
C GLU A 107 -2.21 14.29 -8.95
N ILE A 108 -1.29 14.83 -9.77
CA ILE A 108 -1.57 15.23 -11.16
C ILE A 108 -2.02 14.05 -12.01
N VAL A 109 -1.32 12.92 -11.96
CA VAL A 109 -1.68 11.72 -12.75
C VAL A 109 -3.04 11.16 -12.32
N LEU A 110 -3.29 11.08 -11.01
CA LEU A 110 -4.56 10.60 -10.49
C LEU A 110 -5.73 11.55 -10.81
N GLU A 111 -5.50 12.87 -10.77
CA GLU A 111 -6.52 13.86 -11.16
C GLU A 111 -6.89 13.74 -12.65
N GLN A 112 -5.90 13.54 -13.52
CA GLN A 112 -6.13 13.30 -14.95
C GLN A 112 -6.95 12.03 -15.18
N GLU A 113 -6.59 10.91 -14.55
CA GLU A 113 -7.32 9.65 -14.67
C GLU A 113 -8.76 9.78 -14.14
N VAL A 114 -8.96 10.47 -13.02
CA VAL A 114 -10.29 10.75 -12.47
C VAL A 114 -11.13 11.62 -13.41
N ALA A 115 -10.52 12.60 -14.08
CA ALA A 115 -11.22 13.45 -15.05
C ALA A 115 -11.69 12.65 -16.27
N GLU A 116 -10.84 11.78 -16.82
CA GLU A 116 -11.21 10.88 -17.93
C GLU A 116 -12.31 9.90 -17.52
N LEU A 117 -12.23 9.33 -16.33
CA LEU A 117 -13.27 8.42 -15.83
C LEU A 117 -14.62 9.12 -15.65
N LYS A 118 -14.61 10.38 -15.19
CA LYS A 118 -15.83 11.19 -15.04
C LYS A 118 -16.48 11.51 -16.38
N THR A 119 -15.70 11.93 -17.38
CA THR A 119 -16.25 12.22 -18.72
C THR A 119 -16.86 10.97 -19.36
N ARG A 120 -16.16 9.83 -19.26
CA ARG A 120 -16.65 8.54 -19.74
C ARG A 120 -17.92 8.08 -19.02
N ARG A 121 -18.03 8.33 -17.71
CA ARG A 121 -19.25 8.04 -16.94
C ARG A 121 -20.41 8.91 -17.41
N ASN A 122 -20.21 10.22 -17.51
CA ASN A 122 -21.25 11.16 -17.94
C ASN A 122 -21.76 10.85 -19.36
N ALA A 123 -20.89 10.41 -20.26
CA ALA A 123 -21.30 9.98 -21.59
C ALA A 123 -22.25 8.77 -21.54
N LYS A 124 -21.92 7.75 -20.74
CA LYS A 124 -22.76 6.57 -20.54
C LYS A 124 -24.08 6.90 -19.85
N ASP A 125 -24.06 7.79 -18.86
CA ASP A 125 -25.28 8.23 -18.17
C ASP A 125 -26.21 8.99 -19.13
N GLY A 126 -25.66 9.79 -20.04
CA GLY A 126 -26.43 10.47 -21.09
C GLY A 126 -27.05 9.51 -22.12
N GLU A 127 -26.35 8.44 -22.50
CA GLU A 127 -26.91 7.38 -23.35
C GLU A 127 -28.04 6.63 -22.63
N PHE A 128 -27.88 6.37 -21.34
CA PHE A 128 -28.88 5.70 -20.52
C PHE A 128 -30.16 6.51 -20.38
N GLU A 129 -30.07 7.83 -20.16
CA GLU A 129 -31.25 8.70 -20.10
C GLU A 129 -31.97 8.80 -21.45
N LYS A 130 -31.25 8.86 -22.58
CA LYS A 130 -31.87 8.80 -23.92
C LYS A 130 -32.62 7.50 -24.14
N MET A 131 -32.06 6.36 -23.72
CA MET A 131 -32.71 5.06 -23.80
C MET A 131 -33.99 5.03 -22.95
N LYS A 132 -33.94 5.58 -21.73
CA LYS A 132 -35.08 5.66 -20.83
C LYS A 132 -36.20 6.55 -21.37
N GLU A 133 -35.87 7.69 -21.97
CA GLU A 133 -36.85 8.55 -22.66
C GLU A 133 -37.47 7.86 -23.88
N PHE A 134 -36.67 7.12 -24.65
CA PHE A 134 -37.16 6.37 -25.81
C PHE A 134 -38.17 5.30 -25.39
N ILE A 135 -37.83 4.50 -24.37
CA ILE A 135 -38.71 3.47 -23.82
C ILE A 135 -39.99 4.12 -23.27
N SER A 136 -39.87 5.22 -22.52
CA SER A 136 -41.02 5.92 -21.94
C SER A 136 -41.96 6.47 -23.01
N ARG A 137 -41.42 7.03 -24.10
CA ARG A 137 -42.22 7.52 -25.25
C ARG A 137 -42.92 6.39 -25.99
N LYS A 138 -42.22 5.28 -26.24
CA LYS A 138 -42.81 4.11 -26.91
C LYS A 138 -43.93 3.48 -26.10
N PHE A 139 -43.77 3.41 -24.78
CA PHE A 139 -44.78 2.86 -23.88
C PHE A 139 -46.04 3.74 -23.79
N LEU A 140 -45.92 5.05 -24.06
CA LEU A 140 -47.03 6.00 -24.10
C LEU A 140 -47.76 6.04 -25.46
N GLU A 141 -47.17 5.53 -26.54
CA GLU A 141 -47.82 5.43 -27.86
C GLU A 141 -48.64 4.14 -28.04
N GLU A 142 -48.44 3.13 -27.18
CA GLU A 142 -49.09 1.82 -27.27
C GLU A 142 -50.33 1.67 -26.35
N PHE A 143 -50.77 2.74 -25.67
CA PHE A 143 -52.01 2.83 -24.89
C PHE A 143 -52.81 4.09 -25.24
#